data_AF-A0A967ZVT0-F1
#
_entry.id   AF-A0A967ZVT0-F1
#
_cell.length_a   1.000
_cell.length_b   1.000
_cell.length_c   1.000
_cell.angle_alpha   90.00
_cell.angle_beta   90.00
_cell.angle_gamma   90.00
#
_symmetry.space_group_name_H-M   'P 1'
#
loop_
_entity.id
_entity.type
_entity.pdbx_description
1 polymer ?
#
loop_
_entity_poly.entity_id
_entity_poly.type
_entity_poly.pdbx_seq_one_letter_code
_entity_poly.pdbx_strand_id
1 'polypeptide(L)' 'TLGPACSSRRTLEEMVRRGLDVARLNFSHGDPPTHEALVTELRQAARRAGRPVALLADLQGPRFRIGELPGGAL' A
#
# COMPACT_ATOMS: atom_id res chain seq x y z
N THR A 1 -3.75 0.72 4.91
CA THR A 1 -3.44 0.29 3.53
C THR A 1 -2.43 1.23 2.95
N LEU A 2 -1.41 0.70 2.27
CA LEU A 2 -0.43 1.55 1.60
C LEU A 2 -0.93 1.95 0.21
N GLY A 3 -0.63 3.19 -0.17
CA GLY A 3 -1.01 3.77 -1.46
C GLY A 3 -0.28 5.10 -1.69
N PRO A 4 -0.68 5.86 -2.73
CA PRO A 4 0.03 7.09 -3.13
C PRO A 4 0.16 8.13 -2.01
N ALA A 5 -0.84 8.23 -1.11
CA ALA A 5 -0.83 9.19 0.00
C ALA A 5 0.25 8.92 1.07
N CYS A 6 0.84 7.72 1.09
CA CYS A 6 1.82 7.32 2.12
C CYS A 6 3.07 6.67 1.52
N SER A 7 3.37 6.89 0.25
CA SER A 7 4.53 6.29 -0.44
C SER A 7 5.86 6.98 -0.12
N SER A 8 5.82 8.17 0.50
CA SER A 8 7.05 8.87 0.88
C SER A 8 7.75 8.15 2.03
N ARG A 9 9.09 8.07 1.96
CA ARG A 9 9.93 7.50 3.03
C ARG A 9 9.64 8.12 4.39
N ARG A 10 9.49 9.46 4.46
CA ARG A 10 9.19 10.18 5.69
C ARG A 10 7.86 9.70 6.29
N THR A 11 6.83 9.59 5.46
CA THR A 11 5.51 9.14 5.91
C THR A 11 5.57 7.71 6.44
N LEU A 12 6.26 6.80 5.74
CA LEU A 12 6.44 5.42 6.20
C LEU A 12 7.16 5.35 7.55
N GLU A 13 8.23 6.12 7.74
CA GLU A 13 8.95 6.20 9.01
C GLU A 13 8.09 6.76 10.15
N GLU A 14 7.27 7.78 9.87
CA GLU A 14 6.31 8.32 10.85
C GLU A 14 5.24 7.29 11.21
N MET A 15 4.68 6.58 10.23
CA MET A 15 3.67 5.54 10.46
C MET A 15 4.21 4.39 11.31
N VAL A 16 5.40 3.89 10.98
CA VAL A 16 6.05 2.81 11.76
C VAL A 16 6.32 3.27 13.19
N ARG A 17 6.85 4.48 13.40
CA ARG A 17 7.06 5.00 14.76
C ARG A 17 5.76 5.16 15.52
N ARG A 18 4.68 5.58 14.86
CA ARG A 18 3.37 5.85 15.46
C ARG A 18 2.54 4.60 15.78
N GLY A 19 2.89 3.41 15.31
CA GLY A 19 2.09 2.22 15.62
C GLY A 19 1.75 1.30 14.46
N LEU A 20 2.32 1.46 13.26
CA LEU A 20 1.97 0.56 12.15
C LEU A 20 2.47 -0.87 12.41
N ASP A 21 1.54 -1.80 12.62
CA ASP A 21 1.88 -3.22 12.85
C ASP A 21 1.71 -4.08 11.59
N VAL A 22 0.72 -3.77 10.74
CA VAL A 22 0.44 -4.48 9.49
C VAL A 22 0.27 -3.49 8.34
N ALA A 23 1.05 -3.67 7.27
CA ALA A 23 0.93 -2.92 6.04
C ALA A 23 0.23 -3.75 4.96
N ARG A 24 -0.97 -3.32 4.60
CA ARG A 24 -1.77 -3.91 3.51
C ARG A 24 -1.38 -3.33 2.15
N LEU A 25 -1.02 -4.20 1.21
CA LEU A 25 -0.78 -3.92 -0.21
C LEU A 25 -1.99 -4.39 -1.01
N ASN A 26 -2.73 -3.45 -1.61
CA ASN A 26 -3.90 -3.79 -2.41
C ASN A 26 -3.51 -3.91 -3.89
N PHE A 27 -3.49 -5.14 -4.41
CA PHE A 27 -3.17 -5.43 -5.82
C PHE A 27 -4.29 -5.11 -6.80
N SER A 28 -5.37 -4.48 -6.35
CA SER A 28 -6.33 -3.84 -7.26
C SER A 28 -5.78 -2.57 -7.91
N HIS A 29 -4.70 -2.00 -7.36
CA HIS A 29 -4.07 -0.76 -7.80
C HIS A 29 -2.55 -0.88 -7.80
N GLY A 30 -1.89 -0.13 -8.69
CA GLY A 30 -0.42 -0.13 -8.80
C GLY A 30 0.11 -1.25 -9.69
N ASP A 31 1.43 -1.26 -9.84
CA ASP A 31 2.20 -2.25 -10.60
C ASP A 31 3.26 -2.92 -9.71
N PRO A 32 3.83 -4.06 -10.13
CA PRO A 32 4.84 -4.77 -9.33
C PRO A 32 6.05 -3.90 -8.93
N PRO A 33 6.66 -3.09 -9.83
CA PRO A 33 7.76 -2.19 -9.45
C PRO A 33 7.38 -1.18 -8.35
N THR A 34 6.19 -0.61 -8.42
CA THR A 34 5.69 0.32 -7.40
C THR A 34 5.53 -0.37 -6.05
N HIS A 35 4.99 -1.58 -6.04
CA HIS A 35 4.86 -2.37 -4.81
C HIS A 35 6.22 -2.76 -4.23
N GLU A 36 7.19 -3.14 -5.07
CA GLU A 36 8.54 -3.48 -4.65
C GLU A 36 9.26 -2.30 -3.98
N ALA A 37 9.20 -1.12 -4.60
CA ALA A 37 9.77 0.10 -4.04
C ALA A 37 9.16 0.42 -2.67
N LEU A 38 7.82 0.34 -2.57
CA LEU A 38 7.08 0.62 -1.34
C LEU A 38 7.41 -0.38 -0.21
N VAL A 39 7.51 -1.67 -0.55
CA VAL A 39 7.91 -2.73 0.39
C VAL A 39 9.34 -2.51 0.87
N THR A 40 10.25 -2.18 -0.05
CA THR A 40 11.65 -1.90 0.28
C THR A 40 11.78 -0.77 1.28
N GLU A 41 11.13 0.36 1.00
CA GLU A 41 11.15 1.53 1.91
C GLU A 41 10.51 1.22 3.27
N LEU A 42 9.38 0.51 3.29
CA LEU A 42 8.74 0.09 4.54
C LEU A 42 9.66 -0.83 5.37
N ARG A 43 10.33 -1.80 4.73
CA ARG A 43 11.27 -2.70 5.42
C ARG A 43 12.45 -1.92 6.00
N GLN A 44 12.96 -0.93 5.28
CA GLN A 44 13.99 -0.07 5.81
C GLN A 44 13.49 0.78 7.00
N ALA A 45 12.29 1.35 6.92
CA ALA A 45 11.69 2.11 8.01
C ALA A 45 11.46 1.26 9.26
N ALA A 46 10.96 0.03 9.09
CA ALA A 46 10.81 -0.98 10.14
C ALA A 46 12.15 -1.30 10.82
N ARG A 47 13.20 -1.54 10.04
CA ARG A 47 14.56 -1.77 10.56
C ARG A 47 15.08 -0.58 11.37
N ARG A 48 14.95 0.65 10.84
CA ARG A 48 15.39 1.87 11.53
C ARG A 48 14.65 2.10 12.84
N ALA A 49 13.37 1.75 12.91
CA ALA A 49 12.56 1.90 14.11
C ALA A 49 12.71 0.73 15.10
N GLY A 50 13.41 -0.35 14.74
CA GLY A 50 13.51 -1.56 15.55
C GLY A 50 12.16 -2.26 15.78
N ARG A 51 11.19 -2.07 14.86
CA ARG A 51 9.83 -2.59 14.99
C ARG A 51 9.51 -3.56 13.86
N PRO A 52 8.98 -4.76 14.15
CA PRO A 52 8.44 -5.62 13.10
C PRO A 52 7.18 -5.01 12.51
N VAL A 53 7.03 -5.11 11.19
CA VAL A 53 5.81 -4.76 10.46
C VAL A 53 5.47 -5.91 9.52
N ALA A 54 4.27 -6.45 9.64
CA ALA A 54 3.78 -7.51 8.76
C ALA A 54 3.34 -6.92 7.41
N LEU A 55 3.46 -7.72 6.35
CA LEU A 55 2.91 -7.38 5.03
C LEU A 55 1.68 -8.24 4.78
N LEU A 56 0.58 -7.61 4.39
CA LEU A 56 -0.64 -8.29 3.96
C LEU A 56 -0.84 -8.04 2.47
N ALA A 57 -0.67 -9.08 1.66
CA ALA A 57 -1.01 -9.06 0.25
C ALA A 57 -2.52 -9.26 0.09
N ASP A 58 -3.20 -8.23 -0.39
CA ASP A 58 -4.63 -8.22 -0.65
C ASP A 58 -4.86 -8.44 -2.16
N LEU A 59 -5.28 -9.66 -2.48
CA LEU A 59 -5.54 -10.10 -3.85
C LEU A 59 -6.87 -9.52 -4.32
N GLN A 60 -6.90 -9.06 -5.57
CA GLN A 60 -8.09 -8.44 -6.17
C GLN A 60 -9.33 -9.35 -6.17
N GLY A 61 -9.14 -10.66 -6.36
CA GLY A 61 -10.22 -11.61 -6.61
C GLY A 61 -10.96 -11.34 -7.94
N PRO A 62 -12.14 -11.95 -8.15
CA PRO A 62 -12.97 -11.68 -9.32
C PRO A 62 -13.44 -10.22 -9.37
N ARG A 63 -13.08 -9.49 -10.44
CA ARG A 63 -13.42 -8.07 -10.60
C ARG A 63 -14.70 -7.91 -11.41
N PHE A 64 -15.81 -7.66 -10.73
CA PHE A 64 -17.08 -7.28 -11.35
C PHE A 64 -17.25 -5.75 -11.26
N ARG A 65 -17.37 -5.08 -12.41
CA ARG A 65 -17.66 -3.64 -12.50
C ARG A 65 -18.67 -3.40 -13.61
N ILE A 66 -19.56 -2.43 -13.43
CA ILE A 66 -20.29 -1.86 -14.56
C ILE A 66 -19.31 -1.10 -15.44
N GLY A 67 -19.52 -1.17 -16.76
CA GLY A 67 -18.74 -0.41 -17.73
C GLY A 67 -19.07 1.08 -17.67
N GLU A 68 -18.61 1.82 -18.66
CA GLU A 68 -18.95 3.22 -18.81
C GLU A 68 -20.45 3.39 -19.07
N LEU A 69 -21.08 4.31 -18.34
CA LEU A 69 -22.47 4.71 -18.59
C LEU A 69 -22.51 5.87 -19.59
N PRO A 70 -23.51 5.92 -20.49
CA PRO A 70 -23.69 7.06 -21.39
C PRO A 70 -23.74 8.39 -20.62
N GLY A 71 -22.89 9.34 -21.00
CA GLY A 71 -22.83 10.68 -20.39
C GLY A 71 -21.99 10.78 -19.11
N GLY A 72 -21.31 9.71 -18.67
CA GLY A 72 -20.47 9.73 -17.46
C GLY A 72 -21.25 9.98 -16.16
N ALA A 73 -22.59 9.92 -16.22
CA ALA A 73 -23.45 10.15 -15.08
C ALA A 73 -23.45 8.94 -14.16
N LEU A 74 -23.13 9.20 -12.88
CA LEU A 74 -23.66 8.48 -11.73
C LEU A 74 -24.82 9.31 -11.16
#